data_AF-A0A6A6INV7-F1
#
_entry.id   AF-A0A6A6INV7-F1
#
_cell.length_a   1.000
_cell.length_b   1.000
_cell.length_c   1.000
_cell.angle_alpha   90.00
_cell.angle_beta   90.00
_cell.angle_gamma   90.00
#
_symmetry.space_group_name_H-M   'P 1'
#
loop_
_entity.id
_entity.type
_entity.pdbx_description
1 polymer ?
#
loop_
_entity_poly.entity_id
_entity_poly.type
_entity_poly.pdbx_seq_one_letter_code
_entity_poly.pdbx_strand_id
1 'polypeptide(L)'
;MTSSILGIPFEGDVVEAICHYQTILLQADARIDRYFARIDADENSYRTMGERYHITESAARDPARCPADKLKRMKEAFELSRVEEYNAFFAPWQQLIELLHEARRHTKLSGTAEELLQRIRVGAELLDNVADRRATLVDKLSTLQEDVIALVHVNNIVLRRGVNARWAQSFSDPDDMFHMPNRKGEEWQMFRAWIWSLPETQRAVQAGRSVDEIAAETLYKDDESMVRE
;
A
#
# COMPACT_ATOMS: atom_id res chain seq x y z
N MET A 1 -5.35 21.62 7.71
CA MET A 1 -5.75 22.76 6.86
C MET A 1 -7.15 22.47 6.33
N THR A 2 -8.16 22.89 7.08
CA THR A 2 -9.57 22.73 6.73
C THR A 2 -9.96 23.77 5.69
N SER A 3 -10.56 23.32 4.60
CA SER A 3 -10.84 24.09 3.38
C SER A 3 -11.99 25.08 3.62
N SER A 4 -11.65 26.32 3.99
CA SER A 4 -12.57 27.46 4.03
C SER A 4 -12.77 28.12 2.65
N ILE A 5 -12.69 27.34 1.57
CA ILE A 5 -12.79 27.86 0.19
C ILE A 5 -14.26 27.92 -0.30
N LEU A 6 -15.19 27.23 0.37
CA LEU A 6 -16.56 27.04 -0.13
C LEU A 6 -17.59 28.11 0.31
N GLY A 7 -17.16 29.14 1.04
CA GLY A 7 -18.07 30.00 1.79
C GLY A 7 -18.29 31.42 1.27
N ILE A 8 -17.52 31.89 0.28
CA ILE A 8 -17.59 33.30 -0.14
C ILE A 8 -18.39 33.38 -1.46
N PRO A 9 -19.59 34.01 -1.47
CA PRO A 9 -20.27 34.32 -2.71
C PRO A 9 -19.38 35.22 -3.58
N PHE A 10 -19.32 34.91 -4.87
CA PHE A 10 -18.54 35.70 -5.82
C PHE A 10 -19.28 37.01 -6.14
N GLU A 11 -18.64 38.17 -5.94
CA GLU A 11 -19.25 39.50 -6.10
C GLU A 11 -19.07 40.12 -7.50
N GLY A 12 -18.50 39.39 -8.45
CA GLY A 12 -18.31 39.87 -9.82
C GLY A 12 -19.44 39.48 -10.78
N ASP A 13 -19.28 39.79 -12.06
CA ASP A 13 -20.28 39.44 -13.07
C ASP A 13 -20.35 37.92 -13.33
N VAL A 14 -21.38 37.49 -14.08
CA VAL A 14 -21.63 36.08 -14.36
C VAL A 14 -20.44 35.40 -15.09
N VAL A 15 -19.75 36.13 -15.96
CA VAL A 15 -18.60 35.59 -16.72
C VAL A 15 -17.44 35.37 -15.77
N GLU A 16 -17.15 36.34 -14.91
CA GLU A 16 -16.10 36.23 -13.90
C GLU A 16 -16.38 35.08 -12.91
N ALA A 17 -17.65 34.92 -12.50
CA ALA A 17 -18.07 33.81 -11.62
C ALA A 17 -17.83 32.43 -12.27
N ILE A 18 -18.20 32.28 -13.54
CA ILE A 18 -17.98 31.04 -14.30
C ILE A 18 -16.48 30.73 -14.39
N CYS A 19 -15.64 31.70 -14.77
CA CYS A 19 -14.19 31.53 -14.85
C CYS A 19 -13.58 31.12 -13.49
N HIS A 20 -14.05 31.75 -12.41
CA HIS A 20 -13.63 31.41 -11.06
C HIS A 20 -13.99 29.96 -10.69
N TYR A 21 -15.24 29.55 -10.92
CA TYR A 21 -15.69 28.19 -10.62
C TYR A 21 -15.00 27.13 -11.47
N GLN A 22 -14.78 27.39 -12.75
CA GLN A 22 -13.99 26.49 -13.60
C GLN A 22 -12.57 26.28 -13.08
N THR A 23 -11.94 27.34 -12.57
CA THR A 23 -10.61 27.26 -11.95
C THR A 23 -10.62 26.35 -10.72
N ILE A 24 -11.64 26.46 -9.86
CA ILE A 24 -11.79 25.58 -8.69
C ILE A 24 -11.97 24.12 -9.12
N LEU A 25 -12.79 23.84 -10.13
CA LEU A 25 -13.02 22.49 -10.62
C LEU A 25 -11.75 21.86 -11.23
N LEU A 26 -10.93 22.64 -11.94
CA LEU A 26 -9.60 22.20 -12.42
C LEU A 26 -8.67 21.83 -11.26
N GLN A 27 -8.63 22.65 -10.20
CA GLN A 27 -7.84 22.36 -9.00
C GLN A 27 -8.35 21.10 -8.28
N ALA A 28 -9.66 20.88 -8.25
CA ALA A 28 -10.27 19.69 -7.69
C ALA A 28 -9.86 18.44 -8.47
N ASP A 29 -9.85 18.47 -9.80
CA ASP A 29 -9.42 17.34 -10.63
C ASP A 29 -7.93 16.99 -10.41
N ALA A 30 -7.06 18.00 -10.35
CA ALA A 30 -5.65 17.80 -9.99
C ALA A 30 -5.46 17.29 -8.55
N ARG A 31 -6.37 17.61 -7.62
CA ARG A 31 -6.38 17.03 -6.27
C ARG A 31 -6.81 15.57 -6.30
N ILE A 32 -7.78 15.19 -7.13
CA ILE A 32 -8.21 13.80 -7.34
C ILE A 32 -7.04 12.93 -7.85
N ASP A 33 -6.29 13.40 -8.86
CA ASP A 33 -5.10 12.67 -9.36
C ASP A 33 -4.07 12.42 -8.26
N ARG A 34 -3.82 13.41 -7.40
CA ARG A 34 -2.92 13.25 -6.26
C ARG A 34 -3.43 12.22 -5.25
N TYR A 35 -4.74 12.05 -5.09
CA TYR A 35 -5.28 10.99 -4.23
C TYR A 35 -5.11 9.61 -4.86
N PHE A 36 -5.34 9.44 -6.17
CA PHE A 36 -5.07 8.17 -6.85
C PHE A 36 -3.60 7.76 -6.68
N ALA A 37 -2.66 8.65 -6.99
CA ALA A 37 -1.24 8.38 -6.83
C ALA A 37 -0.84 8.04 -5.38
N ARG A 38 -1.51 8.64 -4.38
CA ARG A 38 -1.29 8.32 -2.97
C ARG A 38 -1.83 6.96 -2.57
N ILE A 39 -2.98 6.56 -3.10
CA ILE A 39 -3.55 5.22 -2.86
C ILE A 39 -2.63 4.15 -3.45
N ASP A 40 -2.09 4.37 -4.66
CA ASP A 40 -1.10 3.46 -5.25
C ASP A 40 0.18 3.37 -4.41
N ALA A 41 0.64 4.50 -3.87
CA ALA A 41 1.79 4.54 -2.98
C ALA A 41 1.54 3.83 -1.63
N ASP A 42 0.32 3.93 -1.09
CA ASP A 42 -0.09 3.24 0.13
C ASP A 42 -0.05 1.70 -0.07
N GLU A 43 -0.55 1.20 -1.20
CA GLU A 43 -0.46 -0.23 -1.56
C GLU A 43 0.98 -0.68 -1.79
N ASN A 44 1.81 0.17 -2.40
CA ASN A 44 3.24 -0.13 -2.55
C ASN A 44 3.98 -0.22 -1.22
N SER A 45 3.67 0.69 -0.28
CA SER A 45 4.20 0.64 1.08
C SER A 45 3.81 -0.66 1.78
N TYR A 46 2.55 -1.09 1.64
CA TYR A 46 2.08 -2.37 2.15
C TYR A 46 2.92 -3.55 1.62
N ARG A 47 3.22 -3.59 0.32
CA ARG A 47 4.06 -4.64 -0.27
C ARG A 47 5.47 -4.67 0.30
N THR A 48 6.14 -3.52 0.36
CA THR A 48 7.48 -3.41 0.95
C THR A 48 7.50 -3.85 2.41
N MET A 49 6.45 -3.54 3.17
CA MET A 49 6.32 -4.03 4.55
C MET A 49 6.10 -5.55 4.60
N GLY A 50 5.28 -6.11 3.72
CA GLY A 50 5.03 -7.55 3.64
C GLY A 50 6.28 -8.33 3.25
N GLU A 51 7.08 -7.83 2.30
CA GLU A 51 8.39 -8.38 1.96
C GLU A 51 9.30 -8.41 3.19
N ARG A 52 9.43 -7.29 3.91
CA ARG A 52 10.23 -7.18 5.14
C ARG A 52 9.76 -8.12 6.24
N TYR A 53 8.44 -8.25 6.41
CA TYR A 53 7.85 -9.19 7.35
C TYR A 53 8.26 -10.62 6.99
N HIS A 54 8.09 -11.01 5.72
CA HIS A 54 8.36 -12.37 5.29
C HIS A 54 9.86 -12.69 5.37
N ILE A 55 10.79 -11.83 5.00
CA ILE A 55 12.23 -12.12 5.15
C ILE A 55 12.72 -12.24 6.61
N THR A 56 11.90 -11.87 7.60
CA THR A 56 12.25 -12.14 9.01
C THR A 56 12.03 -13.59 9.36
N GLU A 57 12.92 -14.16 10.16
CA GLU A 57 12.87 -15.56 10.56
C GLU A 57 11.70 -15.83 11.52
N SER A 58 11.11 -17.02 11.43
CA SER A 58 10.06 -17.52 12.32
C SER A 58 10.44 -17.39 13.80
N ALA A 59 11.72 -17.59 14.14
CA ALA A 59 12.25 -17.41 15.49
C ALA A 59 12.19 -15.95 16.00
N ALA A 60 12.11 -14.95 15.12
CA ALA A 60 11.86 -13.56 15.48
C ALA A 60 10.38 -13.27 15.74
N ARG A 61 9.48 -14.08 15.15
CA ARG A 61 8.01 -14.00 15.28
C ARG A 61 7.49 -14.76 16.51
N ASP A 62 8.28 -14.79 17.58
CA ASP A 62 7.95 -15.40 18.86
C ASP A 62 7.37 -14.35 19.81
N PRO A 63 6.21 -14.58 20.45
CA PRO A 63 5.62 -13.70 21.47
C PRO A 63 6.57 -13.32 22.63
N ALA A 64 7.56 -14.15 22.93
CA ALA A 64 8.58 -13.86 23.93
C ALA A 64 9.57 -12.77 23.50
N ARG A 65 9.63 -12.46 22.19
CA ARG A 65 10.57 -11.52 21.57
C ARG A 65 9.89 -10.33 20.90
N CYS A 66 8.67 -10.54 20.39
CA CYS A 66 7.84 -9.50 19.79
C CYS A 66 6.46 -9.52 20.47
N PRO A 67 5.93 -8.36 20.92
CA PRO A 67 4.63 -8.32 21.59
C PRO A 67 3.51 -9.00 20.77
N ALA A 68 2.68 -9.78 21.46
CA ALA A 68 1.68 -10.64 20.82
C ALA A 68 0.64 -9.86 20.01
N ASP A 69 0.29 -8.64 20.43
CA ASP A 69 -0.64 -7.77 19.72
C ASP A 69 -0.06 -7.26 18.39
N LYS A 70 1.24 -6.91 18.36
CA LYS A 70 1.97 -6.53 17.14
C LYS A 70 2.04 -7.71 16.17
N LEU A 71 2.43 -8.88 16.68
CA LEU A 71 2.48 -10.10 15.88
C LEU A 71 1.11 -10.41 15.30
N LYS A 72 0.05 -10.35 16.09
CA LYS A 72 -1.32 -10.58 15.60
C LYS A 72 -1.67 -9.66 14.44
N ARG A 73 -1.44 -8.35 14.56
CA ARG A 73 -1.71 -7.38 13.48
C ARG A 73 -0.91 -7.67 12.21
N MET A 74 0.39 -7.98 12.36
CA MET A 74 1.23 -8.33 11.21
C MET A 74 0.79 -9.63 10.54
N LYS A 75 0.40 -10.66 11.31
CA LYS A 75 -0.12 -11.92 10.77
C LYS A 75 -1.41 -11.71 9.99
N GLU A 76 -2.36 -10.97 10.56
CA GLU A 76 -3.61 -10.61 9.90
C GLU A 76 -3.39 -9.82 8.60
N ALA A 77 -2.28 -9.08 8.49
CA ALA A 77 -1.96 -8.28 7.31
C ALA A 77 -1.13 -9.02 6.25
N PHE A 78 -0.21 -9.91 6.64
CA PHE A 78 0.82 -10.46 5.75
C PHE A 78 0.78 -11.99 5.60
N GLU A 79 0.05 -12.73 6.44
CA GLU A 79 -0.16 -14.18 6.26
C GLU A 79 -1.42 -14.46 5.41
N LEU A 80 -1.69 -13.59 4.43
CA LEU A 80 -2.78 -13.79 3.47
C LEU A 80 -2.41 -14.91 2.51
N SER A 81 -3.33 -15.85 2.30
CA SER A 81 -3.12 -17.05 1.51
C SER A 81 -3.96 -17.08 0.24
N ARG A 82 -4.95 -16.18 0.13
CA ARG A 82 -5.92 -16.12 -0.97
C ARG A 82 -6.13 -14.71 -1.48
N VAL A 83 -6.51 -14.60 -2.75
CA VAL A 83 -6.81 -13.32 -3.42
C VAL A 83 -8.00 -12.62 -2.74
N GLU A 84 -8.98 -13.38 -2.24
CA GLU A 84 -10.14 -12.83 -1.54
C GLU A 84 -9.75 -12.16 -0.21
N GLU A 85 -8.74 -12.68 0.48
CA GLU A 85 -8.24 -12.10 1.73
C GLU A 85 -7.51 -10.79 1.47
N TYR A 86 -6.70 -10.74 0.41
CA TYR A 86 -6.09 -9.50 -0.09
C TYR A 86 -7.14 -8.46 -0.47
N ASN A 87 -8.14 -8.85 -1.25
CA ASN A 87 -9.25 -7.97 -1.63
C ASN A 87 -10.03 -7.46 -0.41
N ALA A 88 -10.27 -8.32 0.59
CA ALA A 88 -10.93 -7.91 1.82
C ALA A 88 -10.10 -6.89 2.63
N PHE A 89 -8.77 -7.07 2.68
CA PHE A 89 -7.87 -6.12 3.32
C PHE A 89 -7.89 -4.75 2.63
N PHE A 90 -7.90 -4.73 1.29
CA PHE A 90 -7.88 -3.51 0.47
C PHE A 90 -9.26 -2.92 0.13
N ALA A 91 -10.36 -3.57 0.51
CA ALA A 91 -11.72 -3.08 0.26
C ALA A 91 -11.95 -1.62 0.71
N PRO A 92 -11.41 -1.14 1.85
CA PRO A 92 -11.53 0.26 2.23
C PRO A 92 -10.86 1.24 1.25
N TRP A 93 -9.73 0.86 0.62
CA TRP A 93 -9.08 1.69 -0.40
C TRP A 93 -9.87 1.68 -1.70
N GLN A 94 -10.48 0.55 -2.08
CA GLN A 94 -11.37 0.49 -3.24
C GLN A 94 -12.57 1.44 -3.08
N GLN A 95 -13.14 1.54 -1.87
CA GLN A 95 -14.20 2.53 -1.59
C GLN A 95 -13.72 3.98 -1.76
N LEU A 96 -12.45 4.29 -1.45
CA LEU A 96 -11.89 5.62 -1.73
C LEU A 96 -11.77 5.87 -3.23
N ILE A 97 -11.34 4.88 -4.00
CA ILE A 97 -11.25 4.93 -5.47
C ILE A 97 -12.64 5.22 -6.06
N GLU A 98 -13.68 4.55 -5.58
CA GLU A 98 -15.07 4.78 -6.00
C GLU A 98 -15.53 6.22 -5.70
N LEU A 99 -15.26 6.73 -4.48
CA LEU A 99 -15.57 8.11 -4.11
C LEU A 99 -14.81 9.14 -4.96
N LEU A 100 -13.55 8.86 -5.31
CA LEU A 100 -12.76 9.72 -6.20
C LEU A 100 -13.31 9.73 -7.62
N HIS A 101 -13.76 8.58 -8.14
CA HIS A 101 -14.46 8.52 -9.42
C HIS A 101 -15.78 9.27 -9.40
N GLU A 102 -16.55 9.21 -8.30
CA GLU A 102 -17.73 10.04 -8.11
C GLU A 102 -17.38 11.54 -8.11
N ALA A 103 -16.39 11.95 -7.30
CA ALA A 103 -15.93 13.34 -7.24
C ALA A 103 -15.50 13.85 -8.62
N ARG A 104 -14.81 13.02 -9.42
CA ARG A 104 -14.40 13.36 -10.78
C ARG A 104 -15.58 13.59 -11.72
N ARG A 105 -16.73 12.94 -11.54
CA ARG A 105 -17.92 13.23 -12.34
C ARG A 105 -18.43 14.65 -12.14
N HIS A 106 -18.07 15.30 -11.03
CA HIS A 106 -18.42 16.68 -10.70
C HIS A 106 -17.39 17.72 -11.16
N THR A 107 -16.25 17.34 -11.78
CA THR A 107 -15.25 18.31 -12.25
C THR A 107 -15.52 18.87 -13.66
N LYS A 108 -16.72 18.64 -14.21
CA LYS A 108 -17.12 19.15 -15.54
C LYS A 108 -17.20 20.69 -15.57
N LEU A 109 -16.49 21.28 -16.52
CA LEU A 109 -16.32 22.74 -16.67
C LEU A 109 -17.48 23.45 -17.40
N SER A 110 -18.40 22.72 -18.00
CA SER A 110 -19.51 23.27 -18.79
C SER A 110 -20.77 23.47 -17.95
N GLY A 111 -21.44 24.62 -18.03
CA GLY A 111 -22.73 24.84 -17.38
C GLY A 111 -22.96 26.29 -16.99
N THR A 112 -24.09 26.57 -16.34
CA THR A 112 -24.33 27.89 -15.73
C THR A 112 -23.50 28.06 -14.45
N ALA A 113 -23.41 29.30 -13.95
CA ALA A 113 -22.71 29.57 -12.69
C ALA A 113 -23.28 28.75 -11.52
N GLU A 114 -24.60 28.60 -11.44
CA GLU A 114 -25.31 27.83 -10.42
C GLU A 114 -24.99 26.33 -10.51
N GLU A 115 -24.97 25.78 -11.73
CA GLU A 115 -24.62 24.38 -11.95
C GLU A 115 -23.17 24.08 -11.55
N LEU A 116 -22.25 24.98 -11.90
CA LEU A 116 -20.84 24.87 -11.52
C LEU A 116 -20.67 24.97 -10.00
N LEU A 117 -21.35 25.92 -9.36
CA LEU A 117 -21.34 26.07 -7.90
C LEU A 117 -21.88 24.81 -7.20
N GLN A 118 -22.97 24.23 -7.69
CA GLN A 118 -23.53 23.00 -7.13
C GLN A 118 -22.53 21.84 -7.26
N ARG A 119 -21.85 21.71 -8.40
CA ARG A 119 -20.81 20.68 -8.58
C ARG A 119 -19.62 20.89 -7.65
N ILE A 120 -19.19 22.14 -7.44
CA ILE A 120 -18.13 22.47 -6.49
C ILE A 120 -18.50 21.99 -5.08
N ARG A 121 -19.73 22.28 -4.64
CA ARG A 121 -20.21 21.86 -3.30
C ARG A 121 -20.19 20.35 -3.13
N VAL A 122 -20.81 19.63 -4.05
CA VAL A 122 -20.87 18.15 -4.00
C VAL A 122 -19.46 17.53 -4.10
N GLY A 123 -18.65 18.01 -5.04
CA GLY A 123 -17.28 17.52 -5.23
C GLY A 123 -16.42 17.75 -3.99
N ALA A 124 -16.58 18.89 -3.32
CA ALA A 124 -15.81 19.17 -2.11
C ALA A 124 -16.23 18.29 -0.92
N GLU A 125 -17.53 18.05 -0.72
CA GLU A 125 -18.02 17.12 0.31
C GLU A 125 -17.46 15.71 0.11
N LEU A 126 -17.45 15.21 -1.13
CA LEU A 126 -16.86 13.91 -1.46
C LEU A 126 -15.35 13.87 -1.17
N LEU A 127 -14.62 14.93 -1.54
CA LEU A 127 -13.18 15.02 -1.30
C LEU A 127 -12.81 15.14 0.18
N ASP A 128 -13.64 15.78 0.99
CA ASP A 128 -13.46 15.83 2.44
C ASP A 128 -13.71 14.45 3.06
N ASN A 129 -14.76 13.75 2.63
CA ASN A 129 -15.00 12.35 3.04
C ASN A 129 -13.84 11.42 2.65
N VAL A 130 -13.27 11.57 1.45
CA VAL A 130 -12.05 10.84 1.04
C VAL A 130 -10.88 11.18 1.96
N ALA A 131 -10.68 12.46 2.30
CA ALA A 131 -9.58 12.90 3.16
C ALA A 131 -9.66 12.26 4.55
N ASP A 132 -10.84 12.29 5.17
CA ASP A 132 -11.07 11.77 6.51
C ASP A 132 -10.89 10.24 6.56
N ARG A 133 -11.52 9.51 5.63
CA ARG A 133 -11.38 8.06 5.55
C ARG A 133 -9.95 7.63 5.27
N ARG A 134 -9.24 8.32 4.37
CA ARG A 134 -7.85 8.02 4.07
C ARG A 134 -6.96 8.24 5.30
N ALA A 135 -7.21 9.27 6.10
CA ALA A 135 -6.42 9.52 7.31
C ALA A 135 -6.43 8.30 8.25
N THR A 136 -7.59 7.67 8.46
CA THR A 136 -7.69 6.44 9.26
C THR A 136 -6.93 5.26 8.65
N LEU A 137 -6.97 5.10 7.32
CA LEU A 137 -6.25 4.03 6.63
C LEU A 137 -4.74 4.21 6.68
N VAL A 138 -4.25 5.45 6.54
CA VAL A 138 -2.84 5.79 6.66
C VAL A 138 -2.33 5.58 8.08
N ASP A 139 -3.14 5.89 9.09
CA ASP A 139 -2.79 5.61 10.49
C ASP A 139 -2.62 4.10 10.74
N LYS A 140 -3.52 3.27 10.18
CA LYS A 140 -3.40 1.81 10.19
C LYS A 140 -2.11 1.32 9.51
N LEU A 141 -1.76 1.85 8.34
CA LEU A 141 -0.52 1.47 7.65
C LEU A 141 0.74 1.95 8.41
N SER A 142 0.70 3.15 8.98
CA SER A 142 1.80 3.69 9.81
C SER A 142 2.05 2.80 11.03
N THR A 143 1.00 2.38 11.71
CA THR A 143 1.10 1.43 12.84
C THR A 143 1.72 0.11 12.40
N LEU A 144 1.28 -0.43 11.26
CA LEU A 144 1.83 -1.68 10.72
C LEU A 144 3.31 -1.54 10.34
N GLN A 145 3.71 -0.38 9.83
CA GLN A 145 5.11 -0.07 9.51
C GLN A 145 5.99 -0.06 10.75
N GLU A 146 5.54 0.58 11.82
CA GLU A 146 6.25 0.57 13.11
C GLU A 146 6.40 -0.84 13.67
N ASP A 147 5.37 -1.68 13.54
CA ASP A 147 5.39 -3.07 13.97
C ASP A 147 6.43 -3.89 13.17
N VAL A 148 6.47 -3.72 11.84
CA VAL A 148 7.46 -4.39 10.97
C VAL A 148 8.88 -3.91 11.26
N ILE A 149 9.10 -2.60 11.48
CA ILE A 149 10.42 -2.08 11.85
C ILE A 149 10.89 -2.70 13.16
N ALA A 150 10.01 -2.81 14.16
CA ALA A 150 10.32 -3.46 15.42
C ALA A 150 10.66 -4.95 15.23
N LEU A 151 9.92 -5.67 14.38
CA LEU A 151 10.20 -7.06 14.05
C LEU A 151 11.56 -7.25 13.38
N VAL A 152 11.90 -6.40 12.40
CA VAL A 152 13.22 -6.43 11.75
C VAL A 152 14.35 -6.19 12.77
N HIS A 153 14.15 -5.29 13.73
CA HIS A 153 15.12 -5.09 14.81
C HIS A 153 15.30 -6.33 15.68
N VAL A 154 14.20 -6.99 16.07
CA VAL A 154 14.24 -8.25 16.81
C VAL A 154 14.95 -9.34 16.01
N ASN A 155 14.64 -9.45 14.71
CA ASN A 155 15.28 -10.39 13.81
C ASN A 155 16.81 -10.19 13.80
N ASN A 156 17.28 -8.97 13.63
CA ASN A 156 18.71 -8.65 13.65
C ASN A 156 19.40 -9.06 14.97
N ILE A 157 18.74 -8.96 16.11
CA ILE A 157 19.27 -9.45 17.40
C ILE A 157 19.35 -10.98 17.41
N VAL A 158 18.32 -11.66 16.90
CA VAL A 158 18.27 -13.13 16.81
C VAL A 158 19.39 -13.65 15.90
N LEU A 159 19.59 -13.03 14.74
CA LEU A 159 20.67 -13.34 13.80
C LEU A 159 22.05 -13.24 14.46
N ARG A 160 22.32 -12.12 15.15
CA ARG A 160 23.61 -11.88 15.83
C ARG A 160 23.92 -12.89 16.93
N ARG A 161 22.90 -13.58 17.46
CA ARG A 161 23.07 -14.62 18.49
C ARG A 161 23.35 -16.01 17.90
N GLY A 162 23.57 -16.11 16.59
CA GLY A 162 23.92 -17.37 15.93
C GLY A 162 22.74 -18.32 15.77
N VAL A 163 21.50 -17.83 15.85
CA VAL A 163 20.35 -18.60 15.38
C VAL A 163 20.49 -18.67 13.87
N ASN A 164 20.78 -19.86 13.37
CA ASN A 164 20.91 -20.16 11.94
C ASN A 164 19.64 -19.72 11.21
N ALA A 165 19.72 -18.55 10.58
CA ALA A 165 18.69 -17.96 9.74
C ALA A 165 19.01 -18.29 8.31
N ARG A 166 18.19 -19.15 7.71
CA ARG A 166 18.62 -19.92 6.54
C ARG A 166 17.60 -19.99 5.43
N TRP A 167 16.37 -19.54 5.64
CA TRP A 167 15.36 -19.76 4.60
C TRP A 167 15.40 -18.66 3.54
N ALA A 168 15.77 -17.42 3.89
CA ALA A 168 15.98 -16.35 2.92
C ALA A 168 17.47 -16.11 2.58
N GLN A 169 18.40 -16.47 3.50
CA GLN A 169 19.85 -16.32 3.29
C GLN A 169 20.48 -17.64 2.81
N SER A 170 20.76 -17.69 1.51
CA SER A 170 21.45 -18.81 0.87
C SER A 170 22.97 -18.67 0.96
N PHE A 171 23.60 -19.09 2.06
CA PHE A 171 25.07 -18.98 2.17
C PHE A 171 25.76 -20.12 2.94
N SER A 172 25.39 -21.39 2.74
CA SER A 172 26.14 -22.45 3.45
C SER A 172 26.28 -23.81 2.76
N ASP A 173 26.12 -23.89 1.42
CA ASP A 173 26.67 -25.04 0.69
C ASP A 173 27.82 -24.60 -0.23
N PRO A 174 29.09 -24.89 0.12
CA PRO A 174 30.24 -24.50 -0.68
C PRO A 174 30.31 -25.18 -2.05
N ASP A 175 29.51 -26.22 -2.30
CA ASP A 175 29.43 -26.91 -3.60
C ASP A 175 28.25 -26.44 -4.47
N ASP A 176 27.35 -25.59 -3.96
CA ASP A 176 26.19 -25.12 -4.71
C ASP A 176 26.51 -23.78 -5.40
N MET A 177 27.01 -23.86 -6.64
CA MET A 177 27.34 -22.70 -7.47
C MET A 177 26.13 -21.80 -7.80
N PHE A 178 24.91 -22.26 -7.49
CA PHE A 178 23.70 -21.47 -7.63
C PHE A 178 23.10 -21.29 -6.25
N HIS A 179 23.58 -20.27 -5.52
CA HIS A 179 23.12 -19.86 -4.18
C HIS A 179 21.62 -19.48 -4.15
N MET A 180 20.74 -20.44 -4.40
CA MET A 180 19.31 -20.31 -4.21
C MET A 180 18.96 -20.91 -2.84
N PRO A 181 18.29 -20.17 -1.95
CA PRO A 181 17.89 -20.71 -0.67
C PRO A 181 16.94 -21.86 -0.90
N ASN A 182 16.86 -22.70 0.12
CA ASN A 182 15.98 -23.82 0.13
C ASN A 182 14.53 -23.31 0.05
N ARG A 183 13.94 -23.30 -1.16
CA ARG A 183 12.56 -22.93 -1.49
C ARG A 183 11.55 -23.96 -0.95
N LYS A 184 11.73 -24.36 0.30
CA LYS A 184 11.01 -25.43 0.99
C LYS A 184 10.79 -25.03 2.45
N GLY A 185 9.82 -25.67 3.08
CA GLY A 185 9.47 -25.38 4.47
C GLY A 185 8.32 -24.40 4.59
N GLU A 186 7.88 -24.20 5.84
CA GLU A 186 6.69 -23.44 6.19
C GLU A 186 6.81 -21.96 5.79
N GLU A 187 7.96 -21.32 6.06
CA GLU A 187 8.14 -19.89 5.80
C GLU A 187 8.12 -19.57 4.29
N TRP A 188 8.73 -20.42 3.46
CA TRP A 188 8.63 -20.31 2.01
C TRP A 188 7.19 -20.47 1.52
N GLN A 189 6.44 -21.42 2.07
CA GLN A 189 5.04 -21.62 1.69
C GLN A 189 4.17 -20.42 2.07
N MET A 190 4.39 -19.82 3.24
CA MET A 190 3.70 -18.61 3.68
C MET A 190 4.00 -17.42 2.77
N PHE A 191 5.29 -17.19 2.47
CA PHE A 191 5.69 -16.12 1.57
C PHE A 191 5.13 -16.30 0.16
N ARG A 192 5.23 -17.51 -0.39
CA ARG A 192 4.66 -17.85 -1.71
C ARG A 192 3.14 -17.66 -1.75
N ALA A 193 2.43 -18.03 -0.69
CA ALA A 193 0.99 -17.83 -0.59
C ALA A 193 0.63 -16.34 -0.55
N TRP A 194 1.40 -15.54 0.19
CA TRP A 194 1.25 -14.08 0.20
C TRP A 194 1.54 -13.46 -1.16
N ILE A 195 2.66 -13.81 -1.82
CA ILE A 195 3.00 -13.38 -3.18
C ILE A 195 1.88 -13.74 -4.16
N TRP A 196 1.33 -14.96 -4.06
CA TRP A 196 0.20 -15.41 -4.87
C TRP A 196 -1.03 -14.51 -4.68
N SER A 197 -1.30 -14.03 -3.47
CA SER A 197 -2.45 -13.17 -3.21
C SER A 197 -2.41 -11.81 -3.93
N LEU A 198 -1.23 -11.37 -4.42
CA LEU A 198 -1.04 -10.05 -5.01
C LEU A 198 -1.60 -9.95 -6.45
N PRO A 199 -2.29 -8.84 -6.81
CA PRO A 199 -2.88 -8.66 -8.14
C PRO A 199 -1.87 -8.72 -9.30
N GLU A 200 -0.67 -8.18 -9.11
CA GLU A 200 0.40 -8.20 -10.11
C GLU A 200 0.94 -9.61 -10.35
N THR A 201 0.99 -10.45 -9.32
CA THR A 201 1.36 -11.86 -9.43
C THR A 201 0.33 -12.60 -10.27
N GLN A 202 -0.96 -12.35 -10.02
CA GLN A 202 -2.04 -12.93 -10.82
C GLN A 202 -1.91 -12.57 -12.31
N ARG A 203 -1.63 -11.31 -12.62
CA ARG A 203 -1.39 -10.85 -14.02
C ARG A 203 -0.16 -11.51 -14.63
N ALA A 204 0.94 -11.60 -13.89
CA ALA A 204 2.18 -12.21 -14.37
C ALA A 204 2.01 -13.71 -14.64
N VAL A 205 1.24 -14.41 -13.80
CA VAL A 205 0.95 -15.84 -13.97
C VAL A 205 0.04 -16.09 -15.18
N GLN A 206 -0.95 -15.23 -15.41
CA GLN A 206 -1.75 -15.27 -16.65
C GLN A 206 -0.89 -15.05 -17.90
N ALA A 207 0.23 -14.31 -17.78
CA ALA A 207 1.22 -14.14 -18.84
C ALA A 207 2.23 -15.29 -18.95
N GLY A 208 2.06 -16.38 -18.18
CA GLY A 208 2.87 -17.60 -18.27
C GLY A 208 4.03 -17.70 -17.28
N ARG A 209 4.19 -16.74 -16.36
CA ARG A 209 5.22 -16.82 -15.31
C ARG A 209 4.78 -17.74 -14.17
N SER A 210 5.73 -18.41 -13.52
CA SER A 210 5.43 -19.18 -12.30
C SER A 210 5.48 -18.30 -11.06
N VAL A 211 4.71 -18.66 -10.03
CA VAL A 211 4.73 -17.98 -8.73
C VAL A 211 6.10 -18.07 -8.06
N ASP A 212 6.80 -19.20 -8.26
CA ASP A 212 8.11 -19.43 -7.65
C ASP A 212 9.19 -18.53 -8.28
N GLU A 213 9.11 -18.25 -9.58
CA GLU A 213 9.98 -17.27 -10.24
C GLU A 213 9.74 -15.85 -9.71
N ILE A 214 8.47 -15.45 -9.57
CA ILE A 214 8.11 -14.12 -9.07
C ILE A 214 8.55 -13.96 -7.62
N ALA A 215 8.25 -14.94 -6.75
CA ALA A 215 8.64 -14.92 -5.35
C ALA A 215 10.17 -14.85 -5.20
N ALA A 216 10.92 -15.62 -6.01
CA ALA A 216 12.38 -15.56 -6.01
C ALA A 216 12.89 -14.18 -6.43
N GLU A 217 12.39 -13.62 -7.53
CA GLU A 217 12.78 -12.27 -7.99
C GLU A 217 12.51 -11.20 -6.92
N THR A 218 11.37 -11.26 -6.24
CA THR A 218 11.05 -10.33 -5.15
C THR A 218 12.07 -10.40 -4.01
N LEU A 219 12.59 -11.59 -3.67
CA LEU A 219 13.60 -11.73 -2.61
C LEU A 219 14.99 -11.23 -3.02
N TYR A 220 15.38 -11.34 -4.29
CA TYR A 220 16.73 -10.97 -4.76
C TYR A 220 16.84 -9.58 -5.38
N LYS A 221 15.73 -8.86 -5.51
CA LYS A 221 15.70 -7.57 -6.21
C LYS A 221 16.62 -6.50 -5.59
N ASP A 222 16.92 -6.63 -4.30
CA ASP A 222 17.64 -5.63 -3.51
C ASP A 222 19.13 -5.94 -3.24
N ASP A 223 19.64 -7.11 -3.65
CA ASP A 223 21.04 -7.48 -3.37
C ASP A 223 22.05 -6.59 -4.13
N GLU A 224 21.63 -5.95 -5.23
CA GLU A 224 22.46 -4.94 -5.93
C GLU A 224 22.52 -3.58 -5.20
N SER A 225 21.58 -3.30 -4.29
CA SER A 225 21.50 -2.03 -3.54
C SER A 225 22.24 -2.07 -2.19
N MET A 226 22.41 -3.26 -1.61
CA MET A 226 23.08 -3.47 -0.31
C MET A 226 24.62 -3.45 -0.39
N VAL A 227 25.20 -3.46 -1.60
CA VAL A 227 26.66 -3.36 -1.81
C VAL A 227 27.16 -1.89 -1.85
N ARG A 228 26.27 -0.91 -1.67
CA ARG A 228 26.59 0.52 -1.72
C ARG A 228 26.11 1.29 -0.50
N GLU A 229 26.58 0.93 0.69
CA GLU A 229 26.67 1.84 1.85
C GLU A 229 28.04 1.72 2.53
#